data_AF-A0AA88V2N4-F1
#
_entry.id   AF-A0AA88V2N4-F1
#
_cell.length_a   1.000
_cell.length_b   1.000
_cell.length_c   1.000
_cell.angle_alpha   90.00
_cell.angle_beta   90.00
_cell.angle_gamma   90.00
#
_symmetry.space_group_name_H-M   'P 1'
#
loop_
_entity.id
_entity.type
_entity.pdbx_description
1 polymer ?
#
loop_
_entity_poly.entity_id
_entity_poly.type
_entity_poly.pdbx_seq_one_letter_code
_entity_poly.pdbx_strand_id
1 'polypeptide(L)'
;MDNLEGLVECFGCKQGSSPIAYCGPPLGSSFKAKAVKDLVTINYLLGHLGKKYSNTVGVVDLGGGSVQMAYAISEMDAAKAPRISDGEDSYVREIYLNYGLLAARAEILAVAGGSGSPCILAGYHGSYKYGGKEYDASPSSSGSSLNKCREVATKALKVNESTCTHMKCTFGGVWNGGGGDGQKNLFVASFFFDRAAEAGFVDPNLPYAKVRPVEFSDAAKRACETRLEDAKAIYPRVEQDNLPYLCMDLVYQFTLLVDGFALDPWQEITLVKKVKYQNSLVEAAWPLGSAIEVASSSSSSSSSV
;
A
#
# COMPACT_ATOMS: atom_id res chain seq x y z
N MET A 1 -19.95 27.05 -17.17
CA MET A 1 -20.32 25.64 -17.34
C MET A 1 -19.04 24.85 -17.48
N ASP A 2 -18.40 24.26 -16.47
CA ASP A 2 -18.57 24.25 -15.02
C ASP A 2 -17.15 24.08 -14.44
N ASN A 3 -16.73 25.00 -13.58
CA ASN A 3 -15.40 25.01 -12.95
C ASN A 3 -15.41 24.08 -11.73
N LEU A 4 -14.40 23.21 -11.64
CA LEU A 4 -14.11 22.26 -10.57
C LEU A 4 -13.63 22.89 -9.24
N GLU A 5 -13.92 24.17 -9.02
CA GLU A 5 -13.56 24.88 -7.77
C GLU A 5 -14.53 24.60 -6.60
N GLY A 6 -15.68 23.96 -6.86
CA GLY A 6 -16.73 23.74 -5.86
C GLY A 6 -16.62 22.49 -4.98
N LEU A 7 -15.57 21.66 -5.10
CA LEU A 7 -15.45 20.38 -4.35
C LEU A 7 -14.38 20.38 -3.25
N VAL A 8 -13.58 21.44 -3.13
CA VAL A 8 -12.52 21.56 -2.11
C VAL A 8 -13.00 22.23 -0.82
N GLU A 9 -14.18 22.87 -0.81
CA GLU A 9 -14.69 23.62 0.35
C GLU A 9 -15.49 22.81 1.39
N CYS A 10 -15.77 21.52 1.18
CA CYS A 10 -16.62 20.76 2.11
C CYS A 10 -15.93 20.12 3.33
N PHE A 11 -14.68 20.48 3.65
CA PHE A 11 -14.07 20.15 4.95
C PHE A 11 -13.69 21.40 5.77
N GLY A 12 -14.31 22.54 5.47
CA GLY A 12 -14.30 23.73 6.33
C GLY A 12 -15.32 23.59 7.47
N CYS A 13 -14.83 23.65 8.71
CA CYS A 13 -15.58 23.75 9.97
C CYS A 13 -17.04 24.23 9.85
N LYS A 14 -18.01 23.34 10.16
CA LYS A 14 -19.27 23.82 10.76
C LYS A 14 -19.03 24.02 12.25
N GLN A 15 -19.01 25.28 12.69
CA GLN A 15 -19.08 25.65 14.10
C GLN A 15 -20.35 25.05 14.72
N GLY A 16 -20.15 24.05 15.58
CA GLY A 16 -21.17 23.45 16.41
C GLY A 16 -20.56 23.06 17.75
N SER A 17 -20.71 23.94 18.73
CA SER A 17 -20.70 23.68 20.19
C SER A 17 -19.47 23.08 20.89
N SER A 18 -18.34 22.80 20.22
CA SER A 18 -17.11 22.34 20.90
C SER A 18 -15.99 23.39 20.83
N PRO A 19 -15.33 23.74 21.95
CA PRO A 19 -14.24 24.73 21.98
C PRO A 19 -12.90 24.22 21.42
N ILE A 20 -12.87 23.03 20.81
CA ILE A 20 -11.66 22.46 20.22
C ILE A 20 -11.88 22.34 18.71
N ALA A 21 -11.35 23.30 17.96
CA ALA A 21 -11.24 23.22 16.50
C ALA A 21 -9.81 22.85 16.15
N TYR A 22 -9.59 21.62 15.67
CA TYR A 22 -8.32 21.21 15.08
C TYR A 22 -8.44 21.29 13.56
N CYS A 23 -7.83 22.31 12.95
CA CYS A 23 -7.67 22.38 11.52
C CYS A 23 -6.51 21.48 11.12
N GLY A 24 -6.80 20.35 10.47
CA GLY A 24 -5.77 19.50 9.89
C GLY A 24 -4.97 20.24 8.81
N PRO A 25 -3.68 19.92 8.63
CA PRO A 25 -2.86 20.55 7.60
C PRO A 25 -3.39 20.24 6.20
N PRO A 26 -3.10 21.10 5.19
CA PRO A 26 -3.62 20.93 3.82
C PRO A 26 -3.37 19.52 3.29
N LEU A 27 -4.32 18.96 2.53
CA LEU A 27 -4.30 17.54 2.12
C LEU A 27 -2.93 17.07 1.60
N GLY A 28 -2.19 17.91 0.87
CA GLY A 28 -0.87 17.59 0.33
C GLY A 28 0.25 17.31 1.35
N SER A 29 0.22 17.92 2.54
CA SER A 29 1.17 17.60 3.63
C SER A 29 0.67 16.44 4.50
N SER A 30 -0.65 16.25 4.60
CA SER A 30 -1.26 15.11 5.30
C SER A 30 -0.94 13.75 4.66
N PHE A 31 -0.90 13.67 3.33
CA PHE A 31 -0.49 12.43 2.62
C PHE A 31 0.97 12.07 2.86
N LYS A 32 1.85 13.07 2.99
CA LYS A 32 3.28 12.85 3.19
C LYS A 32 3.62 12.16 4.51
N ALA A 33 2.71 12.14 5.49
CA ALA A 33 2.95 11.54 6.80
C ALA A 33 2.14 10.29 7.11
N LYS A 34 1.29 9.82 6.18
CA LYS A 34 0.38 8.70 6.44
C LYS A 34 1.11 7.44 6.92
N ALA A 35 2.15 7.03 6.20
CA ALA A 35 2.90 5.81 6.49
C ALA A 35 3.61 5.84 7.85
N VAL A 36 4.18 6.98 8.23
CA VAL A 36 4.83 7.17 9.54
C VAL A 36 3.79 7.24 10.64
N LYS A 37 2.63 7.86 10.40
CA LYS A 37 1.51 7.85 11.33
C LYS A 37 0.96 6.44 11.54
N ASP A 38 0.89 5.63 10.48
CA ASP A 38 0.52 4.22 10.57
C ASP A 38 1.60 3.43 11.35
N LEU A 39 2.89 3.68 11.10
CA LEU A 39 4.01 3.10 11.85
C LEU A 39 3.94 3.42 13.34
N VAL A 40 3.72 4.69 13.70
CA VAL A 40 3.55 5.15 15.09
C VAL A 40 2.32 4.51 15.70
N THR A 41 1.19 4.47 14.98
CA THR A 41 -0.04 3.83 15.45
C THR A 41 0.19 2.37 15.81
N ILE A 42 0.74 1.59 14.89
CA ILE A 42 0.93 0.15 15.07
C ILE A 42 1.92 -0.12 16.20
N ASN A 43 3.06 0.58 16.21
CA ASN A 43 4.05 0.39 17.27
C ASN A 43 3.56 0.93 18.63
N TYR A 44 2.67 1.92 18.68
CA TYR A 44 1.99 2.31 19.92
C TYR A 44 1.06 1.21 20.43
N LEU A 45 0.18 0.71 19.56
CA LEU A 45 -0.80 -0.32 19.91
C LEU A 45 -0.14 -1.63 20.34
N LEU A 46 1.04 -1.96 19.79
CA LEU A 46 1.85 -3.11 20.18
C LEU A 46 2.75 -2.84 21.41
N GLY A 47 2.80 -1.60 21.92
CA GLY A 47 3.68 -1.22 23.03
C GLY A 47 5.17 -1.32 22.67
N HIS A 48 5.51 -0.99 21.42
CA HIS A 48 6.86 -1.01 20.87
C HIS A 48 7.55 0.36 20.83
N LEU A 49 6.81 1.47 21.01
CA LEU A 49 7.42 2.80 21.10
C LEU A 49 8.44 2.87 22.26
N GLY A 50 9.58 3.52 22.01
CA GLY A 50 10.69 3.64 22.95
C GLY A 50 11.57 2.38 23.09
N LYS A 51 11.26 1.28 22.37
CA LYS A 51 12.12 0.09 22.28
C LYS A 51 13.18 0.25 21.19
N LYS A 52 14.18 -0.65 21.17
CA LYS A 52 15.15 -0.75 20.06
C LYS A 52 14.42 -0.92 18.73
N TYR A 53 14.91 -0.28 17.67
CA TYR A 53 14.30 -0.34 16.33
C TYR A 53 14.11 -1.78 15.82
N SER A 54 14.97 -2.72 16.21
CA SER A 54 14.86 -4.14 15.88
C SER A 54 13.63 -4.85 16.48
N ASN A 55 12.99 -4.24 17.49
CA ASN A 55 11.75 -4.72 18.10
C ASN A 55 10.51 -4.02 17.51
N THR A 56 10.69 -3.07 16.59
CA THR A 56 9.58 -2.39 15.93
C THR A 56 9.04 -3.23 14.78
N VAL A 57 7.85 -2.85 14.32
CA VAL A 57 7.18 -3.45 13.17
C VAL A 57 7.10 -2.40 12.07
N GLY A 58 7.56 -2.74 10.87
CA GLY A 58 7.37 -1.91 9.68
C GLY A 58 5.96 -2.01 9.12
N VAL A 59 5.55 -1.02 8.34
CA VAL A 59 4.19 -0.92 7.79
C VAL A 59 4.24 -0.73 6.28
N VAL A 60 3.41 -1.49 5.58
CA VAL A 60 3.12 -1.31 4.16
C VAL A 60 1.64 -1.02 4.00
N ASP A 61 1.30 0.06 3.33
CA ASP A 61 -0.08 0.41 3.02
C ASP A 61 -0.29 0.55 1.52
N LEU A 62 -1.15 -0.30 0.95
CA LEU A 62 -1.52 -0.25 -0.46
C LEU A 62 -2.88 0.41 -0.60
N GLY A 63 -2.88 1.70 -0.92
CA GLY A 63 -4.07 2.46 -1.25
C GLY A 63 -4.43 2.37 -2.73
N GLY A 64 -5.44 3.14 -3.15
CA GLY A 64 -5.88 3.17 -4.55
C GLY A 64 -4.88 3.87 -5.48
N GLY A 65 -4.38 5.04 -5.09
CA GLY A 65 -3.49 5.85 -5.92
C GLY A 65 -2.00 5.73 -5.59
N SER A 66 -1.65 5.22 -4.42
CA SER A 66 -0.27 5.10 -3.96
C SER A 66 -0.07 3.90 -3.04
N VAL A 67 1.18 3.44 -2.95
CA VAL A 67 1.64 2.54 -1.88
C VAL A 67 2.65 3.27 -1.03
N GLN A 68 2.64 3.00 0.28
CA GLN A 68 3.64 3.50 1.20
C GLN A 68 4.34 2.38 1.96
N MET A 69 5.59 2.62 2.30
CA MET A 69 6.40 1.77 3.19
C MET A 69 7.05 2.66 4.25
N ALA A 70 6.95 2.25 5.51
CA ALA A 70 7.63 2.90 6.62
C ALA A 70 8.16 1.87 7.61
N TYR A 71 9.42 2.00 8.02
CA TYR A 71 10.01 1.15 9.05
C TYR A 71 11.21 1.86 9.71
N ALA A 72 11.54 1.44 10.93
CA ALA A 72 12.64 2.05 11.68
C ALA A 72 14.00 1.47 11.26
N ILE A 73 15.02 2.32 11.22
CA ILE A 73 16.39 1.95 10.82
C ILE A 73 17.40 2.26 11.90
N SER A 74 18.64 1.79 11.72
CA SER A 74 19.74 2.15 12.60
C SER A 74 20.12 3.63 12.44
N GLU A 75 20.66 4.25 13.48
CA GLU A 75 21.18 5.62 13.41
C GLU A 75 22.27 5.77 12.34
N MET A 76 23.08 4.72 12.12
CA MET A 76 24.12 4.70 11.08
C MET A 76 23.55 4.75 9.67
N ASP A 77 22.41 4.09 9.43
CA ASP A 77 21.74 4.11 8.13
C ASP A 77 20.95 5.40 7.95
N ALA A 78 20.36 5.93 9.04
CA ALA A 78 19.70 7.24 9.03
C ALA A 78 20.69 8.36 8.70
N ALA A 79 21.92 8.30 9.20
CA ALA A 79 22.98 9.26 8.87
C ALA A 79 23.38 9.24 7.38
N LYS A 80 23.10 8.15 6.66
CA LYS A 80 23.34 7.99 5.21
C LYS A 80 22.10 8.31 4.36
N ALA A 81 20.96 8.55 4.99
CA ALA A 81 19.72 8.86 4.29
C ALA A 81 19.87 10.19 3.51
N PRO A 82 19.22 10.32 2.34
CA PRO A 82 19.12 11.61 1.66
C PRO A 82 18.53 12.65 2.63
N ARG A 83 19.21 13.79 2.80
CA ARG A 83 18.77 14.82 3.75
C ARG A 83 17.44 15.41 3.32
N ILE A 84 16.38 15.11 4.06
CA ILE A 84 15.15 15.90 4.06
C ILE A 84 15.36 17.03 5.05
N SER A 85 15.09 18.27 4.65
CA SER A 85 15.19 19.43 5.53
C SER A 85 14.25 19.29 6.73
N ASP A 86 14.82 19.54 7.92
CA ASP A 86 14.21 19.73 9.23
C ASP A 86 13.80 18.47 10.04
N GLY A 87 14.74 18.02 10.90
CA GLY A 87 14.46 17.74 12.31
C GLY A 87 13.64 16.50 12.71
N GLU A 88 13.46 15.48 11.86
CA GLU A 88 12.68 14.27 12.17
C GLU A 88 13.54 13.02 12.49
N ASP A 89 12.97 12.10 13.30
CA ASP A 89 13.58 10.85 13.81
C ASP A 89 14.08 9.87 12.73
N SER A 90 14.85 8.85 13.15
CA SER A 90 15.54 7.83 12.33
C SER A 90 14.64 6.76 11.66
N TYR A 91 13.58 7.19 10.96
CA TYR A 91 12.71 6.29 10.18
C TYR A 91 12.87 6.47 8.67
N VAL A 92 12.64 5.39 7.92
CA VAL A 92 12.49 5.42 6.46
C VAL A 92 11.04 5.73 6.13
N ARG A 93 10.82 6.66 5.20
CA ARG A 93 9.49 7.05 4.73
C ARG A 93 9.51 7.16 3.22
N GLU A 94 8.91 6.18 2.55
CA GLU A 94 8.80 6.21 1.09
C GLU A 94 7.34 6.19 0.64
N ILE A 95 7.01 7.10 -0.27
CA ILE A 95 5.66 7.24 -0.85
C ILE A 95 5.79 7.07 -2.35
N TYR A 96 5.16 6.02 -2.87
CA TYR A 96 5.20 5.67 -4.28
C TYR A 96 3.87 6.10 -4.92
N LEU A 97 3.84 7.32 -5.45
CA LEU A 97 2.70 7.84 -6.21
C LEU A 97 2.54 7.06 -7.52
N ASN A 98 1.30 6.79 -7.91
CA ASN A 98 0.91 5.97 -9.07
C ASN A 98 1.19 4.47 -8.95
N TYR A 99 1.57 4.00 -7.77
CA TYR A 99 1.80 2.59 -7.46
C TYR A 99 0.77 2.04 -6.45
N GLY A 100 -0.36 2.74 -6.27
CA GLY A 100 -1.52 2.15 -5.59
C GLY A 100 -2.21 1.13 -6.48
N LEU A 101 -3.09 0.29 -5.94
CA LEU A 101 -3.68 -0.81 -6.70
C LEU A 101 -4.43 -0.33 -7.96
N LEU A 102 -5.25 0.72 -7.84
CA LEU A 102 -6.03 1.27 -8.96
C LEU A 102 -5.14 1.98 -9.98
N ALA A 103 -4.16 2.75 -9.51
CA ALA A 103 -3.16 3.36 -10.39
C ALA A 103 -2.33 2.31 -11.14
N ALA A 104 -1.93 1.25 -10.46
CA ALA A 104 -1.13 0.17 -11.02
C ALA A 104 -1.87 -0.57 -12.14
N ARG A 105 -3.19 -0.76 -12.03
CA ARG A 105 -3.98 -1.30 -13.15
C ARG A 105 -3.81 -0.46 -14.42
N ALA A 106 -3.88 0.86 -14.30
CA ALA A 106 -3.66 1.75 -15.44
C ALA A 106 -2.25 1.63 -16.01
N GLU A 107 -1.21 1.61 -15.18
CA GLU A 107 0.18 1.46 -15.62
C GLU A 107 0.44 0.10 -16.30
N ILE A 108 -0.10 -0.99 -15.75
CA ILE A 108 0.02 -2.35 -16.33
C ILE A 108 -0.67 -2.40 -17.70
N LEU A 109 -1.88 -1.84 -17.82
CA LEU A 109 -2.60 -1.79 -19.09
C LEU A 109 -1.89 -0.90 -20.11
N ALA A 110 -1.30 0.22 -19.68
CA ALA A 110 -0.50 1.08 -20.55
C ALA A 110 0.71 0.35 -21.15
N VAL A 111 1.37 -0.52 -20.36
CA VAL A 111 2.51 -1.32 -20.84
C VAL A 111 2.07 -2.45 -21.78
N ALA A 112 0.89 -3.06 -21.55
CA ALA A 112 0.38 -4.12 -22.41
C ALA A 112 0.02 -3.64 -23.83
N GLY A 113 -0.39 -2.37 -23.98
CA GLY A 113 -0.72 -1.77 -25.27
C GLY A 113 -1.89 -2.45 -25.97
N GLY A 114 -1.99 -2.28 -27.30
CA GLY A 114 -3.13 -2.75 -28.11
C GLY A 114 -3.14 -4.25 -28.47
N SER A 115 -2.21 -5.05 -27.95
CA SER A 115 -2.14 -6.50 -28.23
C SER A 115 -2.96 -7.38 -27.28
N GLY A 116 -3.73 -6.76 -26.39
CA GLY A 116 -4.43 -7.41 -25.30
C GLY A 116 -3.50 -7.70 -24.11
N SER A 117 -4.03 -7.53 -22.90
CA SER A 117 -3.29 -7.68 -21.66
C SER A 117 -3.27 -9.14 -21.18
N PRO A 118 -2.09 -9.70 -20.85
CA PRO A 118 -2.01 -11.01 -20.21
C PRO A 118 -2.46 -11.00 -18.74
N CYS A 119 -2.87 -9.85 -18.21
CA CYS A 119 -3.33 -9.70 -16.83
C CYS A 119 -4.87 -9.69 -16.70
N ILE A 120 -5.58 -9.56 -17.81
CA ILE A 120 -7.04 -9.49 -17.85
C ILE A 120 -7.63 -10.88 -18.07
N LEU A 121 -8.65 -11.23 -17.30
CA LEU A 121 -9.30 -12.54 -17.42
C LEU A 121 -9.89 -12.76 -18.81
N ALA A 122 -9.77 -14.00 -19.30
CA ALA A 122 -10.35 -14.39 -20.58
C ALA A 122 -11.87 -14.18 -20.59
N GLY A 123 -12.39 -13.62 -21.69
CA GLY A 123 -13.82 -13.32 -21.87
C GLY A 123 -14.26 -11.91 -21.46
N TYR A 124 -13.37 -11.11 -20.86
CA TYR A 124 -13.65 -9.68 -20.64
C TYR A 124 -13.28 -8.86 -21.88
N HIS A 125 -14.10 -7.91 -22.28
CA HIS A 125 -13.74 -6.90 -23.29
C HIS A 125 -14.32 -5.57 -22.86
N GLY A 126 -13.47 -4.64 -22.48
CA GLY A 126 -13.92 -3.36 -21.95
C GLY A 126 -12.77 -2.38 -21.79
N SER A 127 -12.99 -1.37 -20.98
CA SER A 127 -12.01 -0.34 -20.70
C SER A 127 -11.87 -0.08 -19.22
N TYR A 128 -10.70 0.40 -18.83
CA TYR A 128 -10.40 0.85 -17.47
C TYR A 128 -10.18 2.36 -17.49
N LYS A 129 -10.88 3.10 -16.62
CA LYS A 129 -10.74 4.56 -16.53
C LYS A 129 -10.01 4.94 -15.25
N TYR A 130 -8.92 5.68 -15.39
CA TYR A 130 -8.14 6.17 -14.26
C TYR A 130 -7.47 7.49 -14.61
N GLY A 131 -7.52 8.46 -13.69
CA GLY A 131 -6.85 9.76 -13.88
C GLY A 131 -7.29 10.52 -15.13
N GLY A 132 -8.56 10.40 -15.53
CA GLY A 132 -9.11 11.05 -16.73
C GLY A 132 -8.68 10.41 -18.07
N LYS A 133 -7.96 9.27 -18.03
CA LYS A 133 -7.58 8.48 -19.20
C LYS A 133 -8.33 7.16 -19.23
N GLU A 134 -8.51 6.65 -20.44
CA GLU A 134 -9.15 5.36 -20.70
C GLU A 134 -8.13 4.40 -21.31
N TYR A 135 -8.08 3.18 -20.77
CA TYR A 135 -7.14 2.13 -21.12
C TYR A 135 -7.93 0.93 -21.63
N ASP A 136 -7.52 0.34 -22.75
CA ASP A 136 -8.11 -0.92 -23.21
C ASP A 136 -7.81 -2.03 -22.19
N ALA A 137 -8.88 -2.68 -21.72
CA ALA A 137 -8.83 -3.75 -20.76
C ALA A 137 -9.40 -5.02 -21.40
N SER A 138 -8.71 -5.49 -22.43
CA SER A 138 -9.04 -6.74 -23.13
C SER A 138 -7.92 -7.77 -22.89
N PRO A 139 -8.22 -9.08 -22.82
CA PRO A 139 -7.24 -10.13 -22.61
C PRO A 139 -6.36 -10.30 -23.85
N SER A 140 -5.15 -10.82 -23.64
CA SER A 140 -4.33 -11.32 -24.73
C SER A 140 -5.05 -12.48 -25.45
N SER A 141 -4.65 -12.80 -26.69
CA SER A 141 -5.21 -13.95 -27.43
C SER A 141 -5.08 -15.28 -26.69
N SER A 142 -4.07 -15.42 -25.82
CA SER A 142 -3.87 -16.59 -24.95
C SER A 142 -4.62 -16.51 -23.61
N GLY A 143 -5.42 -15.47 -23.37
CA GLY A 143 -6.04 -15.19 -22.08
C GLY A 143 -5.06 -14.60 -21.06
N SER A 144 -5.45 -14.64 -19.79
CA SER A 144 -4.60 -14.26 -18.66
C SER A 144 -3.51 -15.31 -18.40
N SER A 145 -2.35 -14.87 -17.90
CA SER A 145 -1.23 -15.74 -17.56
C SER A 145 -0.40 -15.12 -16.45
N LEU A 146 -0.16 -15.88 -15.37
CA LEU A 146 0.66 -15.44 -14.24
C LEU A 146 2.03 -14.91 -14.69
N ASN A 147 2.76 -15.70 -15.48
CA ASN A 147 4.13 -15.35 -15.88
C ASN A 147 4.17 -14.12 -16.79
N LYS A 148 3.35 -14.08 -17.84
CA LYS A 148 3.30 -12.94 -18.77
C LYS A 148 2.77 -11.69 -18.07
N CYS A 149 1.79 -11.82 -17.17
CA CYS A 149 1.29 -10.70 -16.39
C CYS A 149 2.37 -10.15 -15.46
N ARG A 150 3.14 -11.03 -14.79
CA ARG A 150 4.25 -10.61 -13.92
C ARG A 150 5.33 -9.86 -14.68
N GLU A 151 5.65 -10.26 -15.91
CA GLU A 151 6.57 -9.53 -16.78
C GLU A 151 6.08 -8.09 -17.06
N VAL A 152 4.79 -7.93 -17.37
CA VAL A 152 4.17 -6.62 -17.59
C VAL A 152 4.13 -5.79 -16.29
N ALA A 153 3.76 -6.42 -15.17
CA ALA A 153 3.73 -5.77 -13.85
C ALA A 153 5.12 -5.30 -13.41
N THR A 154 6.17 -6.10 -13.65
CA THR A 154 7.57 -5.74 -13.33
C THR A 154 8.02 -4.54 -14.17
N LYS A 155 7.63 -4.48 -15.45
CA LYS A 155 7.89 -3.33 -16.33
C LYS A 155 7.14 -2.08 -15.84
N ALA A 156 5.88 -2.22 -15.47
CA ALA A 156 5.06 -1.13 -14.92
C ALA A 156 5.63 -0.60 -13.60
N LEU A 157 6.15 -1.49 -12.74
CA LEU A 157 6.85 -1.12 -11.51
C LEU A 157 8.19 -0.42 -11.74
N LYS A 158 8.80 -0.58 -12.92
CA LYS A 158 10.13 -0.05 -13.25
C LYS A 158 11.21 -0.53 -12.27
N VAL A 159 11.15 -1.81 -11.89
CA VAL A 159 12.10 -2.46 -10.97
C VAL A 159 13.54 -2.44 -11.52
N ASN A 160 13.69 -2.53 -12.85
CA ASN A 160 14.99 -2.59 -13.52
C ASN A 160 15.48 -1.23 -14.05
N GLU A 161 14.89 -0.12 -13.60
CA GLU A 161 15.30 1.20 -14.06
C GLU A 161 16.66 1.58 -13.47
N SER A 162 17.62 1.92 -14.34
CA SER A 162 19.02 2.20 -13.97
C SER A 162 19.23 3.55 -13.28
N THR A 163 18.16 4.23 -12.87
CA THR A 163 18.16 5.57 -12.27
C THR A 163 18.51 5.57 -10.78
N CYS A 164 18.87 4.42 -10.19
CA CYS A 164 19.28 4.37 -8.80
C CYS A 164 20.61 5.12 -8.59
N THR A 165 20.52 6.34 -8.07
CA THR A 165 21.66 7.18 -7.69
C THR A 165 22.18 6.86 -6.27
N HIS A 166 21.58 5.88 -5.59
CA HIS A 166 21.87 5.50 -4.21
C HIS A 166 22.40 4.07 -4.08
N MET A 167 22.88 3.68 -2.89
CA MET A 167 23.55 2.38 -2.68
C MET A 167 22.65 1.15 -2.95
N LYS A 168 21.34 1.24 -2.67
CA LYS A 168 20.31 0.23 -3.00
C LYS A 168 18.96 0.93 -3.17
N CYS A 169 18.23 0.62 -4.23
CA CYS A 169 16.88 1.15 -4.49
C CYS A 169 15.83 0.05 -4.50
N THR A 170 14.57 0.40 -4.29
CA THR A 170 13.40 -0.46 -4.53
C THR A 170 13.08 -0.45 -6.03
N PHE A 171 12.17 0.43 -6.45
CA PHE A 171 11.73 0.59 -7.82
C PHE A 171 11.51 2.09 -8.13
N GLY A 172 11.60 2.47 -9.40
CA GLY A 172 11.53 3.88 -9.81
C GLY A 172 12.65 4.77 -9.23
N GLY A 173 13.81 4.18 -8.88
CA GLY A 173 14.99 4.91 -8.38
C GLY A 173 14.93 5.34 -6.91
N VAL A 174 13.93 4.91 -6.14
CA VAL A 174 13.74 5.29 -4.73
C VAL A 174 14.66 4.49 -3.82
N TRP A 175 15.36 5.15 -2.89
CA TRP A 175 16.23 4.49 -1.92
C TRP A 175 15.42 3.50 -1.07
N ASN A 176 15.91 2.27 -0.91
CA ASN A 176 15.18 1.23 -0.18
C ASN A 176 15.27 1.35 1.34
N GLY A 177 15.88 2.42 1.87
CA GLY A 177 16.06 2.62 3.30
C GLY A 177 17.13 1.72 3.95
N GLY A 178 17.93 0.98 3.18
CA GLY A 178 18.98 0.08 3.68
C GLY A 178 18.50 -1.26 4.24
N GLY A 179 17.18 -1.48 4.36
CA GLY A 179 16.58 -2.66 4.97
C GLY A 179 16.90 -2.82 6.46
N GLY A 180 17.10 -4.07 6.91
CA GLY A 180 17.53 -4.38 8.27
C GLY A 180 16.40 -4.85 9.21
N ASP A 181 16.70 -4.89 10.50
CA ASP A 181 15.83 -5.56 11.49
C ASP A 181 14.42 -4.96 11.60
N GLY A 182 14.26 -3.65 11.36
CA GLY A 182 12.95 -2.99 11.37
C GLY A 182 12.03 -3.41 10.22
N GLN A 183 12.58 -4.05 9.18
CA GLN A 183 11.83 -4.58 8.04
C GLN A 183 11.50 -6.08 8.19
N LYS A 184 11.99 -6.75 9.25
CA LYS A 184 11.76 -8.21 9.45
C LYS A 184 10.31 -8.53 9.79
N ASN A 185 9.66 -7.68 10.57
CA ASN A 185 8.27 -7.83 10.95
C ASN A 185 7.45 -6.76 10.24
N LEU A 186 6.57 -7.15 9.32
CA LEU A 186 5.77 -6.22 8.53
C LEU A 186 4.29 -6.40 8.77
N PHE A 187 3.61 -5.27 9.00
CA PHE A 187 2.17 -5.15 8.97
C PHE A 187 1.76 -4.56 7.62
N VAL A 188 0.95 -5.29 6.88
CA VAL A 188 0.60 -4.99 5.50
C VAL A 188 -0.91 -4.77 5.42
N ALA A 189 -1.35 -3.60 4.98
CA ALA A 189 -2.71 -3.13 5.17
C ALA A 189 -3.48 -2.90 3.86
N SER A 190 -4.75 -2.50 4.01
CA SER A 190 -5.65 -2.06 2.94
C SER A 190 -5.82 -3.11 1.83
N PHE A 191 -5.56 -2.76 0.56
CA PHE A 191 -5.86 -3.66 -0.57
C PHE A 191 -5.15 -5.02 -0.49
N PHE A 192 -4.02 -5.14 0.23
CA PHE A 192 -3.40 -6.44 0.48
C PHE A 192 -4.32 -7.37 1.26
N PHE A 193 -4.96 -6.88 2.32
CA PHE A 193 -5.93 -7.67 3.09
C PHE A 193 -7.18 -7.97 2.24
N ASP A 194 -7.71 -6.97 1.54
CA ASP A 194 -8.96 -7.11 0.77
C ASP A 194 -8.83 -8.16 -0.33
N ARG A 195 -7.77 -8.07 -1.16
CA ARG A 195 -7.52 -9.05 -2.22
C ARG A 195 -7.26 -10.45 -1.67
N ALA A 196 -6.59 -10.55 -0.52
CA ALA A 196 -6.35 -11.85 0.12
C ALA A 196 -7.65 -12.52 0.59
N ALA A 197 -8.55 -11.73 1.19
CA ALA A 197 -9.85 -12.21 1.63
C ALA A 197 -10.77 -12.55 0.45
N GLU A 198 -10.73 -11.75 -0.61
CA GLU A 198 -11.50 -11.98 -1.82
C GLU A 198 -11.04 -13.19 -2.63
N ALA A 199 -9.72 -13.42 -2.69
CA ALA A 199 -9.13 -14.60 -3.31
C ALA A 199 -9.23 -15.87 -2.43
N GLY A 200 -9.77 -15.73 -1.21
CA GLY A 200 -10.17 -16.84 -0.34
C GLY A 200 -9.05 -17.49 0.47
N PHE A 201 -7.87 -16.88 0.57
CA PHE A 201 -6.78 -17.40 1.41
C PHE A 201 -6.64 -16.69 2.76
N VAL A 202 -7.53 -15.71 3.04
CA VAL A 202 -7.67 -15.04 4.33
C VAL A 202 -9.15 -14.97 4.74
N ASP A 203 -9.44 -15.14 6.03
CA ASP A 203 -10.79 -14.95 6.57
C ASP A 203 -11.08 -13.45 6.77
N PRO A 204 -12.07 -12.86 6.06
CA PRO A 204 -12.41 -11.44 6.18
C PRO A 204 -12.94 -11.03 7.55
N ASN A 205 -13.35 -11.98 8.39
CA ASN A 205 -13.87 -11.72 9.73
C ASN A 205 -12.75 -11.57 10.77
N LEU A 206 -11.52 -11.98 10.43
CA LEU A 206 -10.39 -11.84 11.33
C LEU A 206 -9.83 -10.40 11.25
N PRO A 207 -9.38 -9.84 12.38
CA PRO A 207 -8.78 -8.51 12.40
C PRO A 207 -7.40 -8.47 11.74
N TYR A 208 -6.72 -9.61 11.67
CA TYR A 208 -5.43 -9.79 11.00
C TYR A 208 -5.26 -11.24 10.55
N ALA A 209 -4.32 -11.48 9.63
CA ALA A 209 -3.92 -12.82 9.19
C ALA A 209 -2.42 -12.86 8.92
N LYS A 210 -1.77 -13.96 9.29
CA LYS A 210 -0.36 -14.21 8.94
C LYS A 210 -0.32 -14.94 7.61
N VAL A 211 0.45 -14.41 6.67
CA VAL A 211 0.62 -14.97 5.32
C VAL A 211 2.06 -14.80 4.87
N ARG A 212 2.40 -15.39 3.74
CA ARG A 212 3.67 -15.18 3.03
C ARG A 212 3.40 -14.59 1.64
N PRO A 213 4.30 -13.77 1.09
CA PRO A 213 4.13 -13.23 -0.26
C PRO A 213 3.85 -14.30 -1.33
N VAL A 214 4.43 -15.50 -1.20
CA VAL A 214 4.16 -16.64 -2.12
C VAL A 214 2.67 -17.02 -2.20
N GLU A 215 1.88 -16.81 -1.15
CA GLU A 215 0.45 -17.13 -1.15
C GLU A 215 -0.35 -16.21 -2.09
N PHE A 216 0.09 -14.95 -2.27
CA PHE A 216 -0.44 -14.07 -3.32
C PHE A 216 -0.13 -14.63 -4.71
N SER A 217 1.06 -15.20 -4.91
CA SER A 217 1.45 -15.85 -6.18
C SER A 217 0.59 -17.09 -6.47
N ASP A 218 0.38 -17.94 -5.47
CA ASP A 218 -0.46 -19.13 -5.60
C ASP A 218 -1.92 -18.76 -5.89
N ALA A 219 -2.44 -17.73 -5.23
CA ALA A 219 -3.76 -17.18 -5.50
C ALA A 219 -3.84 -16.57 -6.90
N ALA A 220 -2.83 -15.81 -7.31
CA ALA A 220 -2.73 -15.24 -8.65
C ALA A 220 -2.75 -16.33 -9.72
N LYS A 221 -2.04 -17.44 -9.52
CA LYS A 221 -2.04 -18.57 -10.45
C LYS A 221 -3.47 -19.05 -10.73
N ARG A 222 -4.24 -19.34 -9.67
CA ARG A 222 -5.64 -19.78 -9.79
C ARG A 222 -6.51 -18.72 -10.47
N ALA A 223 -6.34 -17.46 -10.09
CA ALA A 223 -7.12 -16.36 -10.67
C ALA A 223 -6.83 -16.19 -12.17
N CYS A 224 -5.56 -16.26 -12.58
CA CYS A 224 -5.15 -16.10 -13.97
C CYS A 224 -5.55 -17.29 -14.87
N GLU A 225 -5.81 -18.48 -14.30
CA GLU A 225 -6.34 -19.65 -15.01
C GLU A 225 -7.89 -19.62 -15.11
N THR A 226 -8.55 -18.65 -14.47
CA THR A 226 -10.01 -18.53 -14.43
C THR A 226 -10.54 -17.71 -15.62
N ARG A 227 -11.70 -18.11 -16.16
CA ARG A 227 -12.45 -17.36 -17.18
C ARG A 227 -13.47 -16.43 -16.50
N LEU A 228 -13.78 -15.29 -17.10
CA LEU A 228 -14.69 -14.30 -16.50
C LEU A 228 -16.06 -14.90 -16.17
N GLU A 229 -16.57 -15.80 -17.02
CA GLU A 229 -17.87 -16.47 -16.84
C GLU A 229 -17.94 -17.29 -15.56
N ASP A 230 -16.83 -17.92 -15.15
CA ASP A 230 -16.74 -18.73 -13.93
C ASP A 230 -16.31 -17.90 -12.71
N ALA A 231 -15.73 -16.72 -12.94
CA ALA A 231 -15.04 -15.94 -11.92
C ALA A 231 -15.97 -15.55 -10.76
N LYS A 232 -17.24 -15.21 -11.01
CA LYS A 232 -18.18 -14.84 -9.94
C LYS A 232 -18.53 -16.01 -9.03
N ALA A 233 -18.60 -17.23 -9.58
CA ALA A 233 -18.89 -18.43 -8.81
C ALA A 233 -17.68 -18.84 -7.94
N ILE A 234 -16.47 -18.73 -8.50
CA ILE A 234 -15.22 -19.07 -7.80
C ILE A 234 -14.86 -18.00 -6.76
N TYR A 235 -15.06 -16.73 -7.08
CA TYR A 235 -14.72 -15.57 -6.26
C TYR A 235 -15.96 -14.74 -5.90
N PRO A 236 -16.89 -15.28 -5.10
CA PRO A 236 -18.18 -14.63 -4.83
C PRO A 236 -18.05 -13.30 -4.08
N ARG A 237 -16.96 -13.12 -3.33
CA ARG A 237 -16.66 -11.91 -2.55
C ARG A 237 -16.13 -10.75 -3.40
N VAL A 238 -15.60 -11.04 -4.60
CA VAL A 238 -15.11 -9.99 -5.50
C VAL A 238 -16.30 -9.28 -6.13
N GLU A 239 -16.24 -7.94 -6.14
CA GLU A 239 -17.21 -7.10 -6.83
C GLU A 239 -17.17 -7.36 -8.34
N GLN A 240 -18.32 -7.27 -9.01
CA GLN A 240 -18.44 -7.62 -10.43
C GLN A 240 -17.44 -6.86 -11.31
N ASP A 241 -17.30 -5.56 -11.09
CA ASP A 241 -16.41 -4.69 -11.87
C ASP A 241 -14.93 -4.94 -11.59
N ASN A 242 -14.61 -5.62 -10.48
CA ASN A 242 -13.25 -5.97 -10.08
C ASN A 242 -12.83 -7.37 -10.53
N LEU A 243 -13.77 -8.26 -10.88
CA LEU A 243 -13.48 -9.63 -11.32
C LEU A 243 -12.47 -9.70 -12.48
N PRO A 244 -12.59 -8.90 -13.56
CA PRO A 244 -11.66 -8.98 -14.69
C PRO A 244 -10.20 -8.70 -14.33
N TYR A 245 -9.98 -8.00 -13.22
CA TYR A 245 -8.68 -7.52 -12.78
C TYR A 245 -8.08 -8.36 -11.63
N LEU A 246 -8.77 -9.39 -11.14
CA LEU A 246 -8.31 -10.15 -9.97
C LEU A 246 -6.94 -10.82 -10.19
N CYS A 247 -6.71 -11.39 -11.39
CA CYS A 247 -5.39 -11.90 -11.79
C CYS A 247 -4.34 -10.79 -11.71
N MET A 248 -4.60 -9.65 -12.35
CA MET A 248 -3.72 -8.48 -12.34
C MET A 248 -3.37 -8.02 -10.93
N ASP A 249 -4.37 -7.88 -10.05
CA ASP A 249 -4.20 -7.37 -8.69
C ASP A 249 -3.30 -8.27 -7.85
N LEU A 250 -3.56 -9.58 -7.87
CA LEU A 250 -2.79 -10.56 -7.09
C LEU A 250 -1.35 -10.69 -7.61
N VAL A 251 -1.18 -10.67 -8.94
CA VAL A 251 0.15 -10.62 -9.56
C VAL A 251 0.89 -9.35 -9.15
N TYR A 252 0.22 -8.20 -9.21
CA TYR A 252 0.83 -6.93 -8.85
C TYR A 252 1.26 -6.90 -7.38
N GLN A 253 0.41 -7.36 -6.47
CA GLN A 253 0.72 -7.42 -5.03
C GLN A 253 1.92 -8.32 -4.75
N PHE A 254 1.98 -9.50 -5.36
CA PHE A 254 3.15 -10.37 -5.24
C PHE A 254 4.42 -9.72 -5.79
N THR A 255 4.34 -9.14 -7.00
CA THR A 255 5.47 -8.47 -7.67
C THR A 255 5.95 -7.27 -6.85
N LEU A 256 5.04 -6.47 -6.30
CA LEU A 256 5.36 -5.32 -5.47
C LEU A 256 6.06 -5.73 -4.17
N LEU A 257 5.60 -6.77 -3.48
CA LEU A 257 6.23 -7.26 -2.25
C LEU A 257 7.63 -7.84 -2.52
N VAL A 258 7.76 -8.68 -3.53
CA VAL A 258 9.00 -9.44 -3.78
C VAL A 258 9.98 -8.66 -4.64
N ASP A 259 9.56 -8.23 -5.83
CA ASP A 259 10.45 -7.56 -6.78
C ASP A 259 10.59 -6.07 -6.44
N GLY A 260 9.53 -5.43 -5.93
CA GLY A 260 9.53 -4.02 -5.55
C GLY A 260 10.21 -3.76 -4.19
N PHE A 261 9.69 -4.37 -3.13
CA PHE A 261 10.19 -4.17 -1.75
C PHE A 261 11.28 -5.16 -1.34
N ALA A 262 11.71 -6.06 -2.25
CA ALA A 262 12.78 -7.02 -2.01
C ALA A 262 12.54 -7.96 -0.82
N LEU A 263 11.27 -8.31 -0.54
CA LEU A 263 10.95 -9.27 0.52
C LEU A 263 11.22 -10.70 0.06
N ASP A 264 11.67 -11.54 1.00
CA ASP A 264 11.75 -12.99 0.76
C ASP A 264 10.32 -13.53 0.56
N PRO A 265 10.03 -14.26 -0.54
CA PRO A 265 8.71 -14.83 -0.79
C PRO A 265 8.16 -15.71 0.33
N TRP A 266 9.04 -16.26 1.17
CA TRP A 266 8.73 -17.15 2.29
C TRP A 266 8.72 -16.46 3.65
N GLN A 267 9.09 -15.18 3.73
CA GLN A 267 9.00 -14.41 4.96
C GLN A 267 7.53 -14.26 5.38
N GLU A 268 7.26 -14.47 6.67
CA GLU A 268 5.94 -14.22 7.23
C GLU A 268 5.69 -12.71 7.35
N ILE A 269 4.54 -12.27 6.84
CA ILE A 269 4.00 -10.92 6.99
C ILE A 269 2.63 -11.00 7.65
N THR A 270 2.22 -9.93 8.33
CA THR A 270 0.89 -9.84 8.94
C THR A 270 0.01 -8.92 8.12
N LEU A 271 -1.01 -9.46 7.46
CA LEU A 271 -2.07 -8.64 6.87
C LEU A 271 -2.94 -8.10 8.00
N VAL A 272 -3.15 -6.79 8.05
CA VAL A 272 -3.87 -6.14 9.14
C VAL A 272 -5.05 -5.32 8.63
N LYS A 273 -6.20 -5.51 9.27
CA LYS A 273 -7.39 -4.68 9.14
C LYS A 273 -7.66 -3.90 10.43
N LYS A 274 -7.48 -4.56 11.58
CA LYS A 274 -7.57 -3.97 12.92
C LYS A 274 -6.51 -4.57 13.85
N VAL A 275 -6.04 -3.78 14.81
CA VAL A 275 -5.13 -4.23 15.87
C VAL A 275 -5.92 -4.32 17.17
N LYS A 276 -5.74 -5.43 17.91
CA LYS A 276 -6.32 -5.56 19.24
C LYS A 276 -5.54 -4.69 20.22
N TYR A 277 -6.25 -3.82 20.93
CA TYR A 277 -5.71 -2.99 21.99
C TYR A 277 -6.61 -3.09 23.21
N GLN A 278 -6.08 -3.66 24.28
CA GLN A 278 -6.84 -4.02 25.47
C GLN A 278 -8.08 -4.87 25.10
N ASN A 279 -9.28 -4.37 25.38
CA ASN A 279 -10.56 -5.04 25.11
C ASN A 279 -11.23 -4.58 23.80
N SER A 280 -10.53 -3.78 22.98
CA SER A 280 -11.08 -3.18 21.76
C SER A 280 -10.27 -3.53 20.51
N LEU A 281 -10.92 -3.46 19.35
CA LEU A 281 -10.26 -3.54 18.04
C LEU A 281 -10.16 -2.12 17.46
N VAL A 282 -8.93 -1.66 17.23
CA VAL A 282 -8.63 -0.34 16.69
C VAL A 282 -8.24 -0.49 15.22
N GLU A 283 -8.72 0.39 14.36
CA GLU A 283 -8.32 0.39 12.95
C GLU A 283 -6.82 0.67 12.84
N ALA A 284 -6.13 -0.11 12.00
CA ALA A 284 -4.71 0.07 11.73
C ALA A 284 -4.53 1.24 10.75
N ALA A 285 -4.85 2.46 11.19
CA ALA A 285 -4.90 3.64 10.35
C ALA A 285 -4.39 4.90 11.04
N TRP A 286 -4.01 5.85 10.19
CA TRP A 286 -3.35 7.12 10.49
C TRP A 286 -4.01 8.07 11.51
N PRO A 287 -5.35 8.04 11.77
CA PRO A 287 -5.94 9.00 12.69
C PRO A 287 -5.38 8.88 14.13
N LEU A 288 -5.12 7.66 14.60
CA LEU A 288 -4.58 7.45 15.95
C LEU A 288 -3.13 7.96 16.06
N GLY A 289 -2.29 7.68 15.06
CA GLY A 289 -0.91 8.17 15.03
C GLY A 289 -0.83 9.69 15.02
N SER A 290 -1.74 10.35 14.30
CA SER A 290 -1.85 11.82 14.33
C SER A 290 -2.20 12.35 15.72
N ALA A 291 -3.10 11.68 16.45
CA ALA A 291 -3.47 12.09 17.80
C ALA A 291 -2.30 11.93 18.79
N ILE A 292 -1.52 10.84 18.67
CA ILE A 292 -0.35 10.57 19.51
C ILE A 292 0.75 11.63 19.28
N GLU A 293 1.01 11.98 18.02
CA GLU A 293 1.99 13.01 17.65
C GLU A 293 1.64 14.38 18.26
N VAL A 294 0.37 14.78 18.16
CA VAL A 294 -0.14 16.02 18.76
C VAL A 294 -0.06 16.00 20.28
N ALA A 295 -0.43 14.89 20.92
CA ALA A 295 -0.34 14.76 22.37
C ALA A 295 1.11 14.82 22.88
N SER A 296 2.04 14.23 22.13
CA SER A 296 3.46 14.16 22.49
C SER A 296 4.13 15.53 22.38
N SER A 297 3.83 16.31 21.32
CA SER A 297 4.36 17.68 21.17
C SER A 297 3.81 18.67 22.20
N SER A 298 2.61 18.40 22.74
CA SER A 298 2.00 19.18 23.83
C SER A 298 2.66 18.93 25.20
N SER A 299 3.29 17.77 25.37
CA SER A 299 4.00 17.40 26.61
C SER A 299 5.41 18.02 26.70
N SER A 300 6.05 18.27 25.55
CA SER A 300 7.35 18.96 25.48
C SER A 300 7.26 20.46 25.74
N SER A 301 6.10 21.09 25.53
CA SER A 301 5.88 22.52 25.80
C SER A 301 5.50 22.82 27.25
N SER A 302 5.15 21.80 28.03
CA SER A 302 4.81 21.91 29.46
C SER A 302 5.97 21.60 30.41
N SER A 303 7.13 21.18 29.87
CA SER A 303 8.35 20.91 30.65
C SER A 303 9.35 22.10 30.65
N SER A 304 8.94 23.24 30.11
CA SER A 304 9.76 24.46 29.95
C SER A 304 9.19 25.64 30.72
N VAL A 305 8.83 25.44 31.99
CA VAL A 305 8.50 26.51 32.95
C VAL A 305 9.26 26.28 34.24
#